data_AF-A0A352Z3P8-F1
#
_entry.id   AF-A0A352Z3P8-F1
#
_cell.length_a   1.000
_cell.length_b   1.000
_cell.length_c   1.000
_cell.angle_alpha   90.00
_cell.angle_beta   90.00
_cell.angle_gamma   90.00
#
_symmetry.space_group_name_H-M   'P 1'
#
loop_
_entity.id
_entity.type
_entity.pdbx_description
1 polymer ?
#
loop_
_entity_poly.entity_id
_entity_poly.type
_entity_poly.pdbx_seq_one_letter_code
_entity_poly.pdbx_strand_id
1 'polypeptide(L)'
;MKTKTLIMVCFLIGIGLTQLSAQNGKSGKVAFPSFMEWDGYYMDLPVECDKTNLDRLVGLVYIHVVRFWIGEIFAGEIAWFKGEVTSAKTGEVFTVKDHFKYDAIANPYIGSGHCTLNGSSGSRYLLFYDYNIDGTYIFTKVKCN
;
A
#
# COMPACT_ATOMS: atom_id res chain seq x y z
N MET A 1 -2.44 -55.87 -10.90
CA MET A 1 -1.44 -54.77 -10.88
C MET A 1 -1.81 -53.61 -11.81
N LYS A 2 -2.39 -53.86 -12.99
CA LYS A 2 -2.65 -52.82 -14.02
C LYS A 2 -3.67 -51.73 -13.62
N THR A 3 -4.70 -52.09 -12.84
CA THR A 3 -5.76 -51.14 -12.43
C THR A 3 -5.29 -50.07 -11.44
N LYS A 4 -4.33 -50.40 -10.56
CA LYS A 4 -3.78 -49.46 -9.57
C LYS A 4 -2.96 -48.35 -10.26
N THR A 5 -2.22 -48.70 -11.31
CA THR A 5 -1.44 -47.76 -12.11
C THR A 5 -2.34 -46.78 -12.86
N LEU A 6 -3.47 -47.25 -13.42
CA LEU A 6 -4.42 -46.41 -14.14
C LEU A 6 -5.04 -45.33 -13.23
N ILE A 7 -5.46 -45.72 -12.02
CA ILE A 7 -6.03 -44.79 -11.04
C ILE A 7 -5.00 -43.73 -10.62
N MET A 8 -3.74 -44.12 -10.45
CA MET A 8 -2.66 -43.19 -10.09
C MET A 8 -2.39 -42.17 -11.20
N VAL A 9 -2.44 -42.59 -12.47
CA VAL A 9 -2.32 -41.68 -13.63
C VAL A 9 -3.50 -40.70 -13.68
N CYS A 10 -4.73 -41.17 -13.48
CA CYS A 10 -5.90 -40.29 -13.44
C CYS A 10 -5.83 -39.26 -12.30
N PHE A 11 -5.34 -39.65 -11.12
CA PHE A 11 -5.14 -38.74 -9.99
C PHE A 11 -4.09 -37.66 -10.28
N LEU A 12 -2.97 -38.04 -10.89
CA LEU A 12 -1.90 -37.11 -11.25
C LEU A 12 -2.35 -36.11 -12.33
N ILE A 13 -3.09 -36.57 -13.35
CA ILE A 13 -3.67 -35.70 -14.37
C ILE A 13 -4.71 -34.75 -13.75
N GLY A 14 -5.57 -35.23 -12.84
CA GLY A 14 -6.55 -34.40 -12.15
C GLY A 14 -5.91 -33.28 -11.32
N ILE A 15 -4.81 -33.56 -10.62
CA ILE A 15 -4.09 -32.55 -9.83
C ILE A 15 -3.38 -31.54 -10.75
N GLY A 16 -2.77 -32.00 -11.85
CA GLY A 16 -2.09 -31.11 -12.81
C GLY A 16 -3.04 -30.15 -13.55
N LEU A 17 -4.23 -30.61 -13.92
CA LEU A 17 -5.20 -29.80 -14.66
C LEU A 17 -5.93 -28.75 -13.79
N THR A 18 -6.09 -29.01 -12.49
CA THR A 18 -6.76 -28.06 -11.58
C THR A 18 -5.90 -26.84 -11.24
N GLN A 19 -4.57 -26.95 -11.26
CA GLN A 19 -3.67 -25.83 -10.97
C GLN A 19 -3.66 -24.77 -12.08
N LEU A 20 -3.76 -25.16 -13.36
CA LEU A 20 -3.78 -24.21 -14.49
C LEU A 20 -5.08 -23.39 -14.58
N SER A 21 -6.20 -24.01 -14.20
CA SER A 21 -7.51 -23.38 -14.27
C SER A 21 -7.75 -22.35 -13.15
N ALA A 22 -7.06 -22.51 -12.01
CA ALA A 22 -7.16 -21.61 -10.85
C ALA A 22 -6.23 -20.39 -10.91
N GLN A 23 -5.25 -20.37 -11.82
CA GLN A 23 -4.36 -19.22 -12.04
C GLN A 23 -5.02 -18.11 -12.88
N ASN A 24 -6.08 -18.43 -13.61
CA ASN A 24 -6.88 -17.42 -14.30
C ASN A 24 -7.97 -16.91 -13.35
N GLY A 25 -7.76 -15.72 -12.79
CA GLY A 25 -8.81 -14.98 -12.11
C GLY A 25 -10.09 -14.90 -12.95
N LYS A 26 -11.25 -14.80 -12.28
CA LYS A 26 -12.64 -14.93 -12.78
C LYS A 26 -13.05 -14.11 -14.03
N SER A 27 -12.14 -13.45 -14.73
CA SER A 27 -12.40 -12.57 -15.87
C SER A 27 -11.51 -12.82 -17.09
N GLY A 28 -10.67 -13.86 -17.12
CA GLY A 28 -9.84 -14.18 -18.31
C GLY A 28 -8.82 -13.10 -18.68
N LYS A 29 -8.70 -12.07 -17.85
CA LYS A 29 -7.69 -11.03 -17.92
C LYS A 29 -6.80 -11.21 -16.70
N VAL A 30 -5.64 -11.83 -16.90
CA VAL A 30 -4.67 -12.04 -15.82
C VAL A 30 -4.22 -10.67 -15.33
N ALA A 31 -4.47 -10.38 -14.06
CA ALA A 31 -3.93 -9.20 -13.42
C ALA A 31 -2.44 -9.48 -13.12
N PHE A 32 -1.54 -8.78 -13.80
CA PHE A 32 -0.09 -8.94 -13.57
C PHE A 32 0.36 -7.94 -12.49
N PRO A 33 0.99 -8.41 -11.39
CA PRO A 33 1.51 -7.50 -10.38
C PRO A 33 2.84 -6.89 -10.82
N SER A 34 3.04 -5.60 -10.53
CA SER A 34 4.35 -4.94 -10.56
C SER A 34 4.65 -4.31 -9.21
N PHE A 35 5.91 -4.36 -8.79
CA PHE A 35 6.35 -3.92 -7.47
C PHE A 35 7.15 -2.62 -7.57
N MET A 36 6.91 -1.71 -6.64
CA MET A 36 7.67 -0.48 -6.48
C MET A 36 7.96 -0.27 -5.00
N GLU A 37 9.21 0.11 -4.69
CA GLU A 37 9.67 0.33 -3.33
C GLU A 37 10.43 1.65 -3.26
N TRP A 38 10.10 2.45 -2.25
CA TRP A 38 10.90 3.59 -1.82
C TRP A 38 11.40 3.32 -0.41
N ASP A 39 12.69 3.05 -0.30
CA ASP A 39 13.39 3.00 0.97
C ASP A 39 13.97 4.38 1.30
N GLY A 40 13.59 4.92 2.45
CA GLY A 40 14.05 6.22 2.91
C GLY A 40 13.36 7.43 2.27
N TYR A 41 12.04 7.39 2.02
CA TYR A 41 11.30 8.61 1.68
C TYR A 41 11.40 9.60 2.86
N TYR A 42 12.08 10.72 2.64
CA TYR A 42 12.27 11.73 3.68
C TYR A 42 11.03 12.61 3.81
N MET A 43 10.39 12.53 4.97
CA MET A 43 9.27 13.37 5.36
C MET A 43 9.77 14.51 6.22
N ASP A 44 9.36 15.74 5.88
CA ASP A 44 9.56 16.93 6.68
C ASP A 44 8.34 17.83 6.52
N LEU A 45 7.38 17.67 7.44
CA LEU A 45 6.07 18.29 7.34
C LEU A 45 5.71 19.11 8.58
N PRO A 46 5.07 20.28 8.40
CA PRO A 46 4.53 21.04 9.51
C PRO A 46 3.36 20.31 10.17
N VAL A 47 3.29 20.43 11.50
CA VAL A 47 2.12 20.06 12.30
C VAL A 47 1.24 21.29 12.48
N GLU A 48 0.08 21.27 11.83
CA GLU A 48 -0.93 22.32 11.89
C GLU A 48 -2.00 21.98 12.94
N CYS A 49 -2.16 22.83 13.93
CA CYS A 49 -3.23 22.73 14.92
C CYS A 49 -3.94 24.09 15.00
N ASP A 50 -5.25 24.11 14.77
CA ASP A 50 -6.05 25.34 14.73
C ASP A 50 -5.45 26.45 13.85
N LYS A 51 -4.94 26.06 12.66
CA LYS A 51 -4.27 26.95 11.67
C LYS A 51 -2.96 27.56 12.15
N THR A 52 -2.39 27.05 13.24
CA THR A 52 -1.08 27.46 13.76
C THR A 52 -0.08 26.33 13.59
N ASN A 53 1.11 26.64 13.10
CA ASN A 53 2.22 25.69 13.04
C ASN A 53 2.84 25.54 14.43
N LEU A 54 2.67 24.37 15.04
CA LEU A 54 3.14 24.12 16.41
C LEU A 54 4.44 23.34 16.47
N ASP A 55 4.73 22.56 15.43
CA ASP A 55 5.82 21.59 15.38
C ASP A 55 6.13 21.19 13.92
N ARG A 56 7.20 20.42 13.71
CA ARG A 56 7.50 19.72 12.44
C ARG A 56 7.81 18.27 12.73
N LEU A 57 7.27 17.37 11.92
CA LEU A 57 7.65 15.96 11.94
C LEU A 57 8.65 15.66 10.84
N VAL A 58 9.76 15.07 11.24
CA VAL A 58 10.89 14.78 10.36
C VAL A 58 11.30 13.33 10.50
N GLY A 59 11.47 12.61 9.39
CA GLY A 59 11.95 11.23 9.43
C GLY A 59 11.85 10.50 8.11
N LEU A 60 12.09 9.19 8.15
CA LEU A 60 12.09 8.33 6.97
C LEU A 60 10.87 7.43 6.99
N VAL A 61 10.22 7.33 5.83
CA VAL A 61 9.08 6.43 5.59
C VAL A 61 9.45 5.47 4.47
N TYR A 62 9.20 4.20 4.71
CA TYR A 62 9.25 3.15 3.71
C TYR A 62 7.89 3.03 3.02
N ILE A 63 7.91 2.99 1.69
CA ILE A 63 6.71 2.84 0.86
C ILE A 63 6.88 1.59 0.00
N HIS A 64 5.96 0.64 0.13
CA HIS A 64 5.89 -0.54 -0.75
C HIS A 64 4.56 -0.51 -1.51
N VAL A 65 4.60 -0.71 -2.82
CA VAL A 65 3.44 -0.61 -3.70
C VAL A 65 3.37 -1.85 -4.58
N VAL A 66 2.18 -2.44 -4.64
CA VAL A 66 1.84 -3.50 -5.58
C VAL A 66 0.77 -2.96 -6.52
N ARG A 67 1.13 -2.78 -7.80
CA ARG A 67 0.21 -2.36 -8.86
C ARG A 67 -0.30 -3.57 -9.63
N PHE A 68 -1.56 -3.53 -10.02
CA PHE A 68 -2.24 -4.58 -10.78
C PHE A 68 -2.56 -4.06 -12.17
N TRP A 69 -2.23 -4.85 -13.20
CA TRP A 69 -2.44 -4.50 -14.60
C TRP A 69 -3.28 -5.54 -15.30
N ILE A 70 -4.27 -5.11 -16.06
CA ILE A 70 -5.11 -5.96 -16.91
C ILE A 70 -4.74 -5.68 -18.37
N GLY A 71 -3.89 -6.53 -18.94
CA GLY A 71 -3.20 -6.20 -20.19
C GLY A 71 -2.31 -4.97 -19.98
N GLU A 72 -2.53 -3.92 -20.77
CA GLU A 72 -1.82 -2.63 -20.66
C GLU A 72 -2.56 -1.60 -19.80
N ILE A 73 -3.73 -1.97 -19.25
CA ILE A 73 -4.58 -1.05 -18.47
C ILE A 73 -4.24 -1.18 -16.99
N PHE A 74 -3.92 -0.06 -16.35
CA PHE A 74 -3.77 0.00 -14.90
C PHE A 74 -5.11 -0.31 -14.22
N ALA A 75 -5.15 -1.39 -13.43
CA ALA A 75 -6.37 -1.84 -12.76
C ALA A 75 -6.49 -1.30 -11.33
N GLY A 76 -5.38 -0.94 -10.70
CA GLY A 76 -5.35 -0.42 -9.34
C GLY A 76 -4.09 -0.83 -8.59
N GLU A 77 -4.01 -0.51 -7.32
CA GLU A 77 -2.84 -0.78 -6.49
C GLU A 77 -3.18 -0.97 -5.02
N ILE A 78 -2.22 -1.54 -4.29
CA ILE A 78 -2.19 -1.55 -2.83
C ILE A 78 -0.84 -0.96 -2.43
N ALA A 79 -0.84 0.02 -1.52
CA ALA A 79 0.38 0.54 -0.95
C ALA A 79 0.41 0.37 0.57
N TRP A 80 1.61 0.22 1.11
CA TRP A 80 1.90 0.14 2.52
C TRP A 80 2.93 1.20 2.87
N PHE A 81 2.63 1.95 3.93
CA PHE A 81 3.53 2.95 4.51
C PHE A 81 3.98 2.45 5.87
N LYS A 82 5.29 2.47 6.11
CA LYS A 82 5.86 2.11 7.41
C LYS A 82 7.06 2.99 7.73
N GLY A 83 7.12 3.55 8.92
CA GLY A 83 8.28 4.34 9.32
C GLY A 83 8.10 4.99 10.66
N GLU A 84 9.06 5.84 11.00
CA GLU A 84 9.05 6.63 12.22
C GLU A 84 9.47 8.05 11.87
N VAL A 85 8.74 9.01 12.43
CA VAL A 85 9.02 10.43 12.27
C VAL A 85 9.08 11.08 13.63
N THR A 86 9.99 12.02 13.80
CA THR A 86 10.31 12.63 15.09
C THR A 86 9.88 14.08 15.08
N SER A 87 9.28 14.51 16.18
CA SER A 87 9.04 15.92 16.45
C SER A 87 10.36 16.68 16.55
N ALA A 88 10.53 17.71 15.71
CA ALA A 88 11.69 18.59 15.79
C ALA A 88 11.68 19.46 17.07
N LYS A 89 10.52 19.63 17.72
CA LYS A 89 10.36 20.46 18.92
C LYS A 89 10.47 19.67 20.22
N THR A 90 9.81 18.52 20.30
CA THR A 90 9.70 17.72 21.54
C THR A 90 10.60 16.50 21.54
N GLY A 91 11.07 16.06 20.36
CA GLY A 91 11.77 14.79 20.21
C GLY A 91 10.88 13.56 20.33
N GLU A 92 9.56 13.72 20.45
CA GLU A 92 8.62 12.60 20.46
C GLU A 92 8.64 11.86 19.12
N VAL A 93 8.69 10.53 19.17
CA VAL A 93 8.71 9.67 17.98
C VAL A 93 7.29 9.20 17.67
N PHE A 94 6.88 9.35 16.42
CA PHE A 94 5.57 8.97 15.90
C PHE A 94 5.71 7.82 14.91
N THR A 95 4.96 6.75 15.13
CA THR A 95 4.91 5.63 14.19
C THR A 95 4.00 5.96 13.01
N VAL A 96 4.54 5.85 11.80
CA VAL A 96 3.80 5.85 10.54
C VAL A 96 3.50 4.40 10.18
N LYS A 97 2.21 4.02 10.14
CA LYS A 97 1.79 2.70 9.71
C LYS A 97 0.41 2.78 9.08
N ASP A 98 0.35 2.60 7.77
CA ASP A 98 -0.92 2.60 7.05
C ASP A 98 -0.85 1.72 5.79
N HIS A 99 -2.01 1.40 5.25
CA HIS A 99 -2.13 0.82 3.93
C HIS A 99 -3.39 1.35 3.27
N PHE A 100 -3.37 1.48 1.96
CA PHE A 100 -4.57 1.76 1.19
C PHE A 100 -4.64 0.87 -0.03
N LYS A 101 -5.85 0.74 -0.55
CA LYS A 101 -6.14 0.05 -1.80
C LYS A 101 -6.88 0.99 -2.71
N TYR A 102 -6.45 1.06 -3.96
CA TYR A 102 -7.06 1.86 -5.00
C TYR A 102 -7.48 0.98 -6.17
N ASP A 103 -8.66 1.25 -6.70
CA ASP A 103 -9.25 0.58 -7.86
C ASP A 103 -9.40 1.62 -8.97
N ALA A 104 -8.48 1.58 -9.93
CA ALA A 104 -8.42 2.55 -11.02
C ALA A 104 -9.54 2.34 -12.05
N ILE A 105 -10.12 1.14 -12.09
CA ILE A 105 -11.24 0.81 -13.00
C ILE A 105 -12.52 1.44 -12.48
N ALA A 106 -12.74 1.36 -11.17
CA ALA A 106 -13.91 1.96 -10.52
C ALA A 106 -13.79 3.48 -10.35
N ASN A 107 -12.57 4.00 -10.14
CA ASN A 107 -12.36 5.41 -9.85
C ASN A 107 -11.09 5.95 -10.54
N PRO A 108 -11.17 6.52 -11.74
CA PRO A 108 -9.99 6.91 -12.53
C PRO A 108 -9.30 8.22 -12.06
N TYR A 109 -9.66 8.78 -10.90
CA TYR A 109 -9.15 10.07 -10.44
C TYR A 109 -8.18 9.98 -9.23
N ILE A 110 -7.38 11.05 -9.10
CA ILE A 110 -6.52 11.38 -7.94
C ILE A 110 -7.35 11.33 -6.66
N GLY A 111 -6.82 10.71 -5.61
CA GLY A 111 -7.46 10.68 -4.30
C GLY A 111 -6.56 11.18 -3.18
N SER A 112 -7.19 11.40 -2.03
CA SER A 112 -6.52 11.77 -0.80
C SER A 112 -6.86 10.77 0.30
N GLY A 113 -5.91 10.55 1.19
CA GLY A 113 -6.02 9.67 2.33
C GLY A 113 -5.45 10.31 3.57
N HIS A 114 -5.66 9.66 4.70
CA HIS A 114 -5.01 10.03 5.95
C HIS A 114 -4.72 8.79 6.78
N CYS A 115 -3.69 8.88 7.60
CA CYS A 115 -3.38 7.88 8.62
C CYS A 115 -3.18 8.52 9.99
N THR A 116 -3.42 7.74 11.04
CA THR A 116 -3.17 8.19 12.41
C THR A 116 -1.72 7.90 12.79
N LEU A 117 -1.02 8.96 13.19
CA LEU A 117 0.29 8.88 13.83
C LEU A 117 0.09 8.79 15.34
N ASN A 118 0.71 7.79 15.96
CA ASN A 118 0.71 7.64 17.41
C ASN A 118 2.12 7.91 17.93
N GLY A 119 2.23 8.88 18.82
CA GLY A 119 3.47 9.31 19.44
C GLY A 119 3.83 8.46 20.65
N SER A 120 5.14 8.31 20.90
CA SER A 120 5.70 7.53 22.01
C SER A 120 5.31 8.07 23.39
N SER A 121 4.91 9.33 23.48
CA SER A 121 4.49 10.00 24.71
C SER A 121 2.97 10.16 24.80
N GLY A 122 2.21 9.59 23.86
CA GLY A 122 0.75 9.57 23.86
C GLY A 122 0.09 10.60 22.94
N SER A 123 0.86 11.45 22.26
CA SER A 123 0.32 12.40 21.28
C SER A 123 -0.26 11.67 20.07
N ARG A 124 -1.29 12.25 19.43
CA ARG A 124 -1.90 11.68 18.22
C ARG A 124 -2.10 12.73 17.16
N TYR A 125 -1.64 12.43 15.95
CA TYR A 125 -1.76 13.31 14.79
C TYR A 125 -2.39 12.58 13.61
N LEU A 126 -2.93 13.34 12.65
CA LEU A 126 -3.39 12.86 11.36
C LEU A 126 -2.40 13.29 10.28
N LEU A 127 -1.78 12.32 9.61
CA LEU A 127 -0.93 12.54 8.44
C LEU A 127 -1.77 12.39 7.18
N PHE A 128 -1.81 13.42 6.35
CA PHE A 128 -2.53 13.43 5.07
C PHE A 128 -1.57 13.17 3.92
N TYR A 129 -2.07 12.43 2.92
CA TYR A 129 -1.35 12.17 1.68
C TYR A 129 -2.29 12.23 0.49
N ASP A 130 -1.73 12.64 -0.65
CA ASP A 130 -2.36 12.54 -1.96
C ASP A 130 -1.66 11.46 -2.78
N TYR A 131 -2.42 10.76 -3.62
CA TYR A 131 -1.90 9.77 -4.56
C TYR A 131 -2.36 10.07 -5.98
N ASN A 132 -1.44 9.95 -6.92
CA ASN A 132 -1.66 10.21 -8.33
C ASN A 132 -1.68 8.91 -9.14
N ILE A 133 -2.18 8.98 -10.38
CA ILE A 133 -2.32 7.82 -11.29
C ILE A 133 -0.94 7.30 -11.74
N ASP A 134 0.10 8.14 -11.73
CA ASP A 134 1.49 7.73 -11.93
C ASP A 134 2.05 6.91 -10.74
N GLY A 135 1.26 6.81 -9.67
CA GLY A 135 1.54 6.23 -8.36
C GLY A 135 2.66 6.95 -7.62
N THR A 136 2.74 8.27 -7.83
CA THR A 136 3.46 9.18 -6.93
C THR A 136 2.61 9.41 -5.68
N TYR A 137 3.27 9.30 -4.51
CA TYR A 137 2.69 9.63 -3.21
C TYR A 137 3.30 10.92 -2.69
N ILE A 138 2.45 11.82 -2.22
CA ILE A 138 2.90 13.08 -1.63
C ILE A 138 2.23 13.22 -0.27
N PHE A 139 3.02 13.11 0.80
CA PHE A 139 2.56 13.52 2.12
C PHE A 139 2.42 15.05 2.13
N THR A 140 1.24 15.55 2.51
CA THR A 140 0.89 16.97 2.31
C THR A 140 0.94 17.78 3.60
N LYS A 141 0.40 17.24 4.70
CA LYS A 141 0.34 17.93 5.99
C LYS A 141 0.08 16.98 7.14
N VAL A 142 0.43 17.43 8.34
CA VAL A 142 0.10 16.77 9.60
C VAL A 142 -0.83 17.69 10.40
N LYS A 143 -1.87 17.12 11.01
CA LYS A 143 -2.78 17.87 11.89
C LYS A 143 -2.87 17.28 13.27
N CYS A 144 -3.12 18.14 14.27
CA CYS A 144 -3.63 17.66 15.56
C CYS A 144 -4.93 16.87 15.34
N ASN A 145 -5.03 15.71 16.00
CA ASN A 145 -6.27 14.96 16.10
C ASN A 145 -7.11 15.44 17.30
#